data_AF-A0AA43C396-F1
#
_entry.id   AF-A0AA43C396-F1
#
_cell.length_a   1.000
_cell.length_b   1.000
_cell.length_c   1.000
_cell.angle_alpha   90.00
_cell.angle_beta   90.00
_cell.angle_gamma   90.00
#
_symmetry.space_group_name_H-M   'P 1'
#
loop_
_entity.id
_entity.type
_entity.pdbx_description
1 polymer ?
#
loop_
_entity_poly.entity_id
_entity_poly.type
_entity_poly.pdbx_seq_one_letter_code
_entity_poly.pdbx_strand_id
1 'polypeptide(L)'
;IESVEFSGAKVPDQNGAGIRLEGAGLTVRDCYFHDNENGILSGANKASDIVVEHSEFDHNGFGDGFTHNLYIGGVRSFTLRFSFVHHAVVGHNVKSRALKNHIAYNRIMDEKDGRSSYVIDLPNGGLALVIGNAIQQGPATENPTIVSYGAEGLQHPLNELYFVNNTVVNDRPTGGRFLFVRAGADAAQIVNNVFSGRGEVKSGPGELRNNVVVAKTDFVNPAGFDYRLKAGAAAIGRGVDPGSAYGFELRPTAEYAHKAGKRIRRNLGKLDLGAFEYRPRSSSNP
;
A
#
# COMPACT_ATOMS: atom_id res chain seq x y z
N ILE A 1 -10.03 13.26 13.98
CA ILE A 1 -10.20 12.15 14.93
C ILE A 1 -8.81 11.63 15.23
N GLU A 2 -8.42 11.62 16.49
CA GLU A 2 -7.04 11.30 16.89
C GLU A 2 -7.02 10.47 18.16
N SER A 3 -6.13 9.48 18.25
CA SER A 3 -5.91 8.68 19.47
C SER A 3 -7.15 7.93 19.98
N VAL A 4 -7.95 7.40 19.04
CA VAL A 4 -9.17 6.62 19.35
C VAL A 4 -9.06 5.20 18.78
N GLU A 5 -9.51 4.23 19.57
CA GLU A 5 -9.72 2.84 19.16
C GLU A 5 -11.19 2.62 18.75
N PHE A 6 -11.38 1.94 17.62
CA PHE A 6 -12.70 1.61 17.05
C PHE A 6 -12.80 0.09 16.87
N SER A 7 -13.72 -0.55 17.58
CA SER A 7 -13.90 -2.00 17.48
C SER A 7 -15.33 -2.48 17.64
N GLY A 8 -15.59 -3.67 17.07
CA GLY A 8 -16.84 -4.39 17.23
C GLY A 8 -18.05 -3.80 16.50
N ALA A 9 -17.86 -2.85 15.58
CA ALA A 9 -18.96 -2.27 14.80
C ALA A 9 -19.60 -3.34 13.89
N LYS A 10 -20.84 -3.71 14.21
CA LYS A 10 -21.65 -4.71 13.51
C LYS A 10 -23.08 -4.24 13.34
N VAL A 11 -23.67 -4.46 12.16
CA VAL A 11 -25.08 -4.11 11.87
C VAL A 11 -25.78 -5.27 11.18
N PRO A 12 -27.13 -5.33 11.18
CA PRO A 12 -27.87 -6.43 10.53
C PRO A 12 -27.51 -6.67 9.05
N ASP A 13 -27.18 -5.59 8.34
CA ASP A 13 -26.80 -5.63 6.92
C ASP A 13 -25.33 -6.03 6.68
N GLN A 14 -24.60 -6.46 7.73
CA GLN A 14 -23.22 -6.98 7.64
C GLN A 14 -22.22 -5.97 7.07
N ASN A 15 -22.49 -4.68 7.28
CA ASN A 15 -21.73 -3.56 6.72
C ASN A 15 -21.51 -2.43 7.75
N GLY A 16 -21.37 -2.78 9.02
CA GLY A 16 -21.02 -1.87 10.10
C GLY A 16 -19.62 -1.32 9.87
N ALA A 17 -19.33 -0.13 10.38
CA ALA A 17 -18.02 0.49 10.19
C ALA A 17 -17.58 1.20 11.46
N GLY A 18 -16.29 1.11 11.80
CA GLY A 18 -15.69 1.93 12.87
C GLY A 18 -15.91 3.42 12.60
N ILE A 19 -15.77 3.84 11.34
CA ILE A 19 -16.30 5.11 10.83
C ILE A 19 -17.05 4.86 9.52
N ARG A 20 -18.33 5.25 9.48
CA ARG A 20 -19.09 5.47 8.23
C ARG A 20 -19.12 6.96 7.91
N LEU A 21 -18.47 7.36 6.81
CA LEU A 21 -18.38 8.76 6.38
C LEU A 21 -19.27 9.03 5.15
N GLU A 22 -20.39 9.71 5.37
CA GLU A 22 -21.26 10.22 4.29
C GLU A 22 -20.97 11.70 3.94
N GLY A 23 -20.42 12.45 4.91
CA GLY A 23 -20.07 13.86 4.77
C GLY A 23 -18.77 14.12 3.99
N ALA A 24 -18.31 15.37 3.99
CA ALA A 24 -17.04 15.76 3.39
C ALA A 24 -15.97 15.99 4.47
N GLY A 25 -14.75 15.53 4.19
CA GLY A 25 -13.59 15.76 5.04
C GLY A 25 -13.47 14.76 6.17
N LEU A 26 -12.34 14.05 6.21
CA LEU A 26 -11.98 13.21 7.35
C LEU A 26 -10.47 13.22 7.54
N THR A 27 -10.05 13.38 8.78
CA THR A 27 -8.65 13.16 9.17
C THR A 27 -8.60 12.24 10.38
N VAL A 28 -7.87 11.14 10.22
CA VAL A 28 -7.66 10.08 11.21
C VAL A 28 -6.17 10.00 11.49
N ARG A 29 -5.78 10.16 12.76
CA ARG A 29 -4.39 10.09 13.21
C ARG A 29 -4.27 9.22 14.45
N ASP A 30 -3.20 8.43 14.54
CA ASP A 30 -2.88 7.68 15.76
C ASP A 30 -4.07 6.82 16.27
N CYS A 31 -4.88 6.30 15.34
CA CYS A 31 -6.07 5.52 15.66
C CYS A 31 -5.85 4.03 15.39
N TYR A 32 -6.66 3.19 16.03
CA TYR A 32 -6.66 1.74 15.83
C TYR A 32 -8.07 1.26 15.48
N PHE A 33 -8.21 0.56 14.36
CA PHE A 33 -9.49 0.01 13.88
C PHE A 33 -9.37 -1.50 13.80
N HIS A 34 -10.15 -2.23 14.59
CA HIS A 34 -10.11 -3.69 14.54
C HIS A 34 -11.42 -4.39 14.86
N ASP A 35 -11.58 -5.62 14.35
CA ASP A 35 -12.74 -6.48 14.60
C ASP A 35 -14.09 -5.82 14.27
N ASN A 36 -14.10 -4.88 13.32
CA ASN A 36 -15.30 -4.29 12.76
C ASN A 36 -15.69 -5.02 11.47
N GLU A 37 -16.95 -4.88 11.04
CA GLU A 37 -17.31 -5.28 9.67
C GLU A 37 -16.51 -4.46 8.65
N ASN A 38 -16.36 -3.14 8.81
CA ASN A 38 -15.39 -2.30 8.09
C ASN A 38 -14.58 -1.43 9.05
N GLY A 39 -13.32 -1.17 8.74
CA GLY A 39 -12.55 -0.16 9.48
C GLY A 39 -13.08 1.24 9.18
N ILE A 40 -12.87 1.71 7.95
CA ILE A 40 -13.53 2.91 7.40
C ILE A 40 -14.33 2.53 6.16
N LEU A 41 -15.57 3.01 6.11
CA LEU A 41 -16.41 2.98 4.92
C LEU A 41 -16.85 4.41 4.59
N SER A 42 -16.50 4.92 3.41
CA SER A 42 -16.96 6.23 2.94
C SER A 42 -17.85 6.14 1.71
N GLY A 43 -18.81 7.06 1.63
CA GLY A 43 -19.67 7.26 0.47
C GLY A 43 -18.96 7.99 -0.69
N ALA A 44 -19.73 8.33 -1.72
CA ALA A 44 -19.23 9.07 -2.88
C ALA A 44 -19.49 10.58 -2.73
N ASN A 45 -18.51 11.29 -2.18
CA ASN A 45 -18.57 12.75 -2.04
C ASN A 45 -17.35 13.41 -2.69
N LYS A 46 -17.54 13.97 -3.88
CA LYS A 46 -16.48 14.61 -4.70
C LYS A 46 -15.90 15.88 -4.10
N ALA A 47 -16.45 16.39 -2.99
CA ALA A 47 -15.85 17.49 -2.21
C ALA A 47 -14.98 16.99 -1.04
N SER A 48 -14.98 15.68 -0.76
CA SER A 48 -14.30 15.09 0.40
C SER A 48 -12.82 14.84 0.15
N ASP A 49 -11.98 15.24 1.10
CA ASP A 49 -10.60 14.78 1.22
C ASP A 49 -10.47 13.94 2.49
N ILE A 50 -9.87 12.75 2.36
CA ILE A 50 -9.68 11.81 3.46
C ILE A 50 -8.19 11.63 3.69
N VAL A 51 -7.75 11.87 4.93
CA VAL A 51 -6.36 11.66 5.37
C VAL A 51 -6.36 10.64 6.50
N VAL A 52 -5.59 9.58 6.31
CA VAL A 52 -5.30 8.57 7.35
C VAL A 52 -3.80 8.54 7.53
N GLU A 53 -3.34 8.80 8.74
CA GLU A 53 -1.91 8.72 9.06
C GLU A 53 -1.64 8.13 10.44
N HIS A 54 -0.46 7.53 10.60
CA HIS A 54 -0.02 6.99 11.89
C HIS A 54 -1.02 6.01 12.54
N SER A 55 -1.85 5.35 11.73
CA SER A 55 -2.98 4.57 12.22
C SER A 55 -2.82 3.09 11.86
N GLU A 56 -3.52 2.25 12.60
CA GLU A 56 -3.54 0.81 12.41
C GLU A 56 -4.94 0.31 12.06
N PHE A 57 -5.01 -0.61 11.10
CA PHE A 57 -6.22 -1.30 10.67
C PHE A 57 -5.93 -2.80 10.67
N ASP A 58 -6.68 -3.55 11.46
CA ASP A 58 -6.46 -4.97 11.69
C ASP A 58 -7.78 -5.75 11.70
N HIS A 59 -7.81 -6.96 11.14
CA HIS A 59 -8.95 -7.89 11.28
C HIS A 59 -10.36 -7.28 11.04
N ASN A 60 -10.48 -6.25 10.20
CA ASN A 60 -11.80 -5.77 9.79
C ASN A 60 -12.28 -6.58 8.58
N GLY A 61 -13.55 -6.94 8.58
CA GLY A 61 -14.20 -7.69 7.52
C GLY A 61 -15.25 -8.66 8.04
N PHE A 62 -16.34 -8.82 7.29
CA PHE A 62 -17.38 -9.79 7.55
C PHE A 62 -17.04 -11.20 7.02
N GLY A 63 -16.14 -11.31 6.05
CA GLY A 63 -15.72 -12.59 5.47
C GLY A 63 -16.38 -12.96 4.13
N ASP A 64 -17.18 -12.06 3.55
CA ASP A 64 -17.90 -12.26 2.29
C ASP A 64 -17.22 -11.63 1.05
N GLY A 65 -16.21 -10.78 1.29
CA GLY A 65 -15.44 -10.09 0.26
C GLY A 65 -15.88 -8.66 -0.03
N PHE A 66 -16.96 -8.17 0.59
CA PHE A 66 -17.54 -6.85 0.33
C PHE A 66 -17.17 -5.78 1.35
N THR A 67 -16.64 -6.21 2.49
CA THR A 67 -16.17 -5.32 3.56
C THR A 67 -14.66 -5.29 3.66
N HIS A 68 -14.09 -4.22 4.20
CA HIS A 68 -12.65 -3.96 4.09
C HIS A 68 -12.06 -3.28 5.33
N ASN A 69 -10.74 -3.34 5.46
CA ASN A 69 -10.01 -2.48 6.40
C ASN A 69 -10.24 -1.00 6.05
N LEU A 70 -10.01 -0.63 4.79
CA LEU A 70 -10.24 0.72 4.28
C LEU A 70 -11.04 0.65 2.97
N TYR A 71 -12.28 1.15 2.97
CA TYR A 71 -13.06 1.41 1.77
C TYR A 71 -13.27 2.91 1.57
N ILE A 72 -12.58 3.44 0.58
CA ILE A 72 -12.70 4.84 0.16
C ILE A 72 -13.57 4.94 -1.08
N GLY A 73 -14.71 5.62 -0.97
CA GLY A 73 -15.64 5.87 -2.06
C GLY A 73 -15.11 6.89 -3.07
N GLY A 74 -15.97 7.31 -4.00
CA GLY A 74 -15.65 8.29 -5.03
C GLY A 74 -15.45 9.70 -4.47
N VAL A 75 -14.27 9.98 -3.91
CA VAL A 75 -13.93 11.25 -3.24
C VAL A 75 -12.90 12.08 -4.02
N ARG A 76 -12.64 13.32 -3.60
CA ARG A 76 -11.65 14.20 -4.25
C ARG A 76 -10.24 13.69 -4.06
N SER A 77 -9.86 13.36 -2.83
CA SER A 77 -8.54 12.80 -2.54
C SER A 77 -8.53 11.85 -1.35
N PHE A 78 -7.61 10.90 -1.41
CA PHE A 78 -7.28 9.99 -0.32
C PHE A 78 -5.78 10.01 -0.09
N THR A 79 -5.37 10.28 1.15
CA THR A 79 -3.99 10.14 1.61
C THR A 79 -3.91 9.07 2.69
N LEU A 80 -3.04 8.08 2.50
CA LEU A 80 -2.68 7.07 3.50
C LEU A 80 -1.17 7.11 3.71
N ARG A 81 -0.71 7.42 4.92
CA ARG A 81 0.73 7.45 5.20
C ARG A 81 1.13 7.03 6.60
N PHE A 82 2.31 6.42 6.72
CA PHE A 82 2.87 5.97 8.01
C PHE A 82 1.94 5.03 8.78
N SER A 83 1.05 4.33 8.09
CA SER A 83 0.03 3.47 8.69
C SER A 83 0.37 1.99 8.51
N PHE A 84 -0.24 1.15 9.36
CA PHE A 84 -0.16 -0.29 9.29
C PHE A 84 -1.54 -0.88 9.01
N VAL A 85 -1.69 -1.52 7.87
CA VAL A 85 -2.99 -2.06 7.42
C VAL A 85 -2.81 -3.53 7.14
N HIS A 86 -3.52 -4.39 7.86
CA HIS A 86 -3.28 -5.82 7.78
C HIS A 86 -4.49 -6.71 8.09
N HIS A 87 -4.37 -7.96 7.66
CA HIS A 87 -5.32 -9.03 7.99
C HIS A 87 -6.79 -8.68 7.73
N ALA A 88 -7.12 -8.04 6.60
CA ALA A 88 -8.52 -7.94 6.21
C ALA A 88 -9.17 -9.34 6.20
N VAL A 89 -10.33 -9.47 6.84
CA VAL A 89 -11.05 -10.74 6.93
C VAL A 89 -11.82 -10.93 5.63
N VAL A 90 -11.12 -11.44 4.61
CA VAL A 90 -11.58 -11.39 3.20
C VAL A 90 -11.68 -9.92 2.75
N GLY A 91 -12.01 -9.65 1.49
CA GLY A 91 -12.09 -8.27 0.99
C GLY A 91 -10.70 -7.70 0.76
N HIS A 92 -10.37 -6.50 1.23
CA HIS A 92 -9.12 -5.81 0.87
C HIS A 92 -8.52 -5.07 2.05
N ASN A 93 -7.20 -4.98 2.08
CA ASN A 93 -6.52 -4.12 3.03
C ASN A 93 -6.80 -2.64 2.69
N VAL A 94 -6.64 -2.23 1.43
CA VAL A 94 -6.97 -0.88 0.97
C VAL A 94 -7.76 -0.92 -0.34
N LYS A 95 -8.96 -0.34 -0.35
CA LYS A 95 -9.76 -0.09 -1.56
C LYS A 95 -10.06 1.40 -1.69
N SER A 96 -9.74 2.02 -2.83
CA SER A 96 -10.03 3.44 -3.04
C SER A 96 -10.51 3.78 -4.44
N ARG A 97 -11.62 4.53 -4.52
CA ARG A 97 -12.18 5.13 -5.75
C ARG A 97 -11.91 6.63 -5.83
N ALA A 98 -10.99 7.14 -5.01
CA ALA A 98 -10.69 8.56 -5.01
C ALA A 98 -10.08 9.00 -6.35
N LEU A 99 -10.41 10.21 -6.78
CA LEU A 99 -9.82 10.84 -7.97
C LEU A 99 -8.30 11.00 -7.84
N LYS A 100 -7.80 11.29 -6.63
CA LYS A 100 -6.38 11.40 -6.31
C LYS A 100 -6.06 10.49 -5.12
N ASN A 101 -5.04 9.65 -5.26
CA ASN A 101 -4.59 8.72 -4.23
C ASN A 101 -3.12 9.00 -3.93
N HIS A 102 -2.80 9.26 -2.66
CA HIS A 102 -1.44 9.34 -2.16
C HIS A 102 -1.26 8.29 -1.07
N ILE A 103 -0.74 7.12 -1.46
CA ILE A 103 -0.53 5.97 -0.58
C ILE A 103 0.98 5.84 -0.40
N ALA A 104 1.51 6.37 0.69
CA ALA A 104 2.95 6.47 0.87
C ALA A 104 3.48 6.07 2.24
N TYR A 105 4.62 5.38 2.25
CA TYR A 105 5.35 5.04 3.49
C TYR A 105 4.53 4.22 4.48
N ASN A 106 3.74 3.27 3.99
CA ASN A 106 2.93 2.38 4.81
C ASN A 106 3.51 0.98 4.88
N ARG A 107 3.01 0.21 5.85
CA ARG A 107 3.10 -1.25 5.89
C ARG A 107 1.71 -1.80 5.59
N ILE A 108 1.53 -2.49 4.47
CA ILE A 108 0.22 -2.99 4.02
C ILE A 108 0.37 -4.47 3.68
N MET A 109 -0.18 -5.38 4.49
CA MET A 109 0.20 -6.79 4.39
C MET A 109 -0.81 -7.78 4.98
N ASP A 110 -0.80 -9.01 4.48
CA ASP A 110 -1.56 -10.12 5.08
C ASP A 110 -0.79 -10.82 6.21
N GLU A 111 0.51 -10.61 6.28
CA GLU A 111 1.42 -11.37 7.14
C GLU A 111 1.27 -12.88 6.93
N LYS A 112 1.14 -13.67 8.02
CA LYS A 112 1.24 -15.13 7.96
C LYS A 112 -0.07 -15.78 7.52
N ASP A 113 -1.20 -15.24 7.96
CA ASP A 113 -2.52 -15.86 7.92
C ASP A 113 -3.64 -14.90 7.48
N GLY A 114 -3.32 -13.64 7.20
CA GLY A 114 -4.26 -12.70 6.56
C GLY A 114 -4.76 -13.24 5.22
N ARG A 115 -6.03 -12.90 4.93
CA ARG A 115 -6.78 -13.44 3.80
C ARG A 115 -7.34 -12.36 2.90
N SER A 116 -6.68 -11.20 2.79
CA SER A 116 -7.16 -10.19 1.86
C SER A 116 -7.14 -10.74 0.43
N SER A 117 -8.09 -10.28 -0.38
CA SER A 117 -8.16 -10.52 -1.82
C SER A 117 -7.07 -9.69 -2.51
N TYR A 118 -7.25 -8.37 -2.62
CA TYR A 118 -6.18 -7.44 -2.98
C TYR A 118 -5.60 -6.79 -1.71
N VAL A 119 -4.28 -6.60 -1.70
CA VAL A 119 -3.61 -5.79 -0.68
C VAL A 119 -3.91 -4.30 -0.93
N ILE A 120 -3.86 -3.88 -2.19
CA ILE A 120 -4.30 -2.54 -2.63
C ILE A 120 -5.14 -2.68 -3.90
N ASP A 121 -6.37 -2.16 -3.88
CA ASP A 121 -7.27 -2.05 -5.02
C ASP A 121 -7.59 -0.58 -5.29
N LEU A 122 -7.21 -0.11 -6.48
CA LEU A 122 -7.59 1.19 -7.05
C LEU A 122 -8.53 0.92 -8.23
N PRO A 123 -9.75 0.42 -7.97
CA PRO A 123 -10.59 -0.22 -8.96
C PRO A 123 -11.01 0.70 -10.10
N ASN A 124 -11.07 2.02 -9.85
CA ASN A 124 -11.51 3.01 -10.83
C ASN A 124 -10.39 3.86 -11.45
N GLY A 125 -9.12 3.55 -11.14
CA GLY A 125 -7.97 4.32 -11.60
C GLY A 125 -7.76 5.60 -10.78
N GLY A 126 -7.65 6.73 -11.47
CA GLY A 126 -7.37 8.04 -10.87
C GLY A 126 -5.87 8.36 -10.84
N LEU A 127 -5.51 9.58 -10.42
CA LEU A 127 -4.10 9.92 -10.22
C LEU A 127 -3.59 9.25 -8.94
N ALA A 128 -2.73 8.24 -9.07
CA ALA A 128 -2.26 7.43 -7.96
C ALA A 128 -0.74 7.51 -7.76
N LEU A 129 -0.33 8.08 -6.62
CA LEU A 129 1.04 8.08 -6.12
C LEU A 129 1.16 6.97 -5.05
N VAL A 130 1.74 5.83 -5.42
CA VAL A 130 1.99 4.70 -4.51
C VAL A 130 3.49 4.62 -4.27
N ILE A 131 3.96 5.20 -3.16
CA ILE A 131 5.38 5.52 -2.96
C ILE A 131 5.94 4.96 -1.66
N GLY A 132 7.04 4.21 -1.71
CA GLY A 132 7.79 3.88 -0.51
C GLY A 132 7.08 2.92 0.46
N ASN A 133 6.10 2.13 0.00
CA ASN A 133 5.34 1.21 0.84
C ASN A 133 6.03 -0.16 0.94
N ALA A 134 5.95 -0.78 2.11
CA ALA A 134 6.19 -2.21 2.29
C ALA A 134 4.86 -2.95 2.12
N ILE A 135 4.74 -3.71 1.04
CA ILE A 135 3.52 -4.39 0.61
C ILE A 135 3.79 -5.89 0.64
N GLN A 136 2.92 -6.68 1.27
CA GLN A 136 3.02 -8.13 1.21
C GLN A 136 1.67 -8.80 1.01
N GLN A 137 1.66 -9.81 0.15
CA GLN A 137 0.56 -10.76 0.02
C GLN A 137 0.91 -12.08 0.71
N GLY A 138 -0.01 -12.56 1.54
CA GLY A 138 0.14 -13.75 2.37
C GLY A 138 -0.15 -15.06 1.63
N PRO A 139 0.22 -16.20 2.24
CA PRO A 139 0.00 -17.51 1.63
C PRO A 139 -1.48 -17.91 1.53
N ALA A 140 -2.35 -17.31 2.35
CA ALA A 140 -3.78 -17.59 2.43
C ALA A 140 -4.67 -16.57 1.69
N THR A 141 -4.07 -15.67 0.92
CA THR A 141 -4.77 -14.67 0.08
C THR A 141 -5.74 -15.30 -0.93
N GLU A 142 -6.82 -14.59 -1.25
CA GLU A 142 -7.85 -15.08 -2.16
C GLU A 142 -7.58 -14.74 -3.63
N ASN A 143 -6.97 -13.60 -3.91
CA ASN A 143 -6.66 -13.17 -5.27
C ASN A 143 -5.19 -13.46 -5.60
N PRO A 144 -4.84 -13.93 -6.81
CA PRO A 144 -3.44 -14.01 -7.20
C PRO A 144 -2.77 -12.65 -7.42
N THR A 145 -3.49 -11.52 -7.36
CA THR A 145 -2.96 -10.18 -7.65
C THR A 145 -2.79 -9.40 -6.37
N ILE A 146 -1.63 -8.77 -6.17
CA ILE A 146 -1.31 -8.01 -4.95
C ILE A 146 -1.88 -6.59 -5.03
N VAL A 147 -1.51 -5.87 -6.09
CA VAL A 147 -1.93 -4.49 -6.34
C VAL A 147 -2.69 -4.42 -7.67
N SER A 148 -3.87 -3.82 -7.63
CA SER A 148 -4.77 -3.68 -8.78
C SER A 148 -5.03 -2.21 -9.09
N TYR A 149 -4.93 -1.84 -10.36
CA TYR A 149 -5.23 -0.50 -10.85
C TYR A 149 -6.21 -0.58 -12.04
N GLY A 150 -7.43 -0.09 -11.84
CA GLY A 150 -8.47 -0.01 -12.87
C GLY A 150 -9.24 -1.31 -13.15
N ALA A 151 -9.24 -2.27 -12.22
CA ALA A 151 -9.93 -3.56 -12.43
C ALA A 151 -11.44 -3.42 -12.72
N GLU A 152 -12.11 -2.45 -12.11
CA GLU A 152 -13.53 -2.15 -12.33
C GLU A 152 -13.76 -1.06 -13.40
N GLY A 153 -12.72 -0.74 -14.19
CA GLY A 153 -12.77 0.23 -15.28
C GLY A 153 -12.27 1.61 -14.88
N LEU A 154 -11.54 2.26 -15.78
CA LEU A 154 -11.01 3.61 -15.59
C LEU A 154 -12.15 4.63 -15.73
N GLN A 155 -12.45 5.38 -14.67
CA GLN A 155 -13.61 6.28 -14.62
C GLN A 155 -13.25 7.76 -14.43
N HIS A 156 -11.98 8.07 -14.22
CA HIS A 156 -11.53 9.43 -13.96
C HIS A 156 -11.05 10.12 -15.25
N PRO A 157 -11.08 11.47 -15.33
CA PRO A 157 -10.51 12.20 -16.46
C PRO A 157 -9.00 12.01 -16.61
N LEU A 158 -8.33 11.65 -15.53
CA LEU A 158 -6.91 11.37 -15.47
C LEU A 158 -6.68 10.04 -14.75
N ASN A 159 -6.01 9.11 -15.41
CA ASN A 159 -5.72 7.78 -14.91
C ASN A 159 -4.22 7.50 -15.06
N GLU A 160 -3.45 8.00 -14.10
CA GLU A 160 -2.01 7.81 -14.06
C GLU A 160 -1.56 7.11 -12.78
N LEU A 161 -0.72 6.10 -12.93
CA LEU A 161 -0.13 5.36 -11.81
C LEU A 161 1.37 5.65 -11.72
N TYR A 162 1.80 6.14 -10.56
CA TYR A 162 3.21 6.26 -10.19
C TYR A 162 3.50 5.30 -9.03
N PHE A 163 4.06 4.13 -9.36
CA PHE A 163 4.40 3.08 -8.41
C PHE A 163 5.91 3.10 -8.17
N VAL A 164 6.34 3.82 -7.13
CA VAL A 164 7.74 4.22 -6.96
C VAL A 164 8.33 3.75 -5.64
N ASN A 165 9.51 3.13 -5.68
CA ASN A 165 10.27 2.75 -4.48
C ASN A 165 9.47 1.89 -3.48
N ASN A 166 8.55 1.04 -3.94
CA ASN A 166 7.87 0.08 -3.06
C ASN A 166 8.69 -1.21 -2.93
N THR A 167 8.59 -1.86 -1.78
CA THR A 167 9.03 -3.25 -1.62
C THR A 167 7.79 -4.14 -1.58
N VAL A 168 7.63 -5.01 -2.58
CA VAL A 168 6.46 -5.87 -2.74
C VAL A 168 6.87 -7.34 -2.62
N VAL A 169 6.30 -8.04 -1.65
CA VAL A 169 6.62 -9.45 -1.38
C VAL A 169 5.41 -10.32 -1.63
N ASN A 170 5.61 -11.39 -2.41
CA ASN A 170 4.61 -12.41 -2.66
C ASN A 170 4.95 -13.71 -1.92
N ASP A 171 4.14 -14.05 -0.91
CA ASP A 171 4.25 -15.31 -0.17
C ASP A 171 3.26 -16.38 -0.65
N ARG A 172 2.43 -16.07 -1.65
CA ARG A 172 1.50 -17.03 -2.26
C ARG A 172 2.25 -18.19 -2.91
N PRO A 173 2.06 -19.46 -2.49
CA PRO A 173 2.87 -20.59 -2.94
C PRO A 173 2.84 -20.85 -4.45
N THR A 174 1.67 -20.63 -5.06
CA THR A 174 1.42 -20.82 -6.50
C THR A 174 1.84 -19.61 -7.34
N GLY A 175 2.40 -18.56 -6.71
CA GLY A 175 2.74 -17.31 -7.37
C GLY A 175 1.52 -16.47 -7.72
N GLY A 176 1.73 -15.40 -8.46
CA GLY A 176 0.68 -14.43 -8.77
C GLY A 176 1.14 -13.28 -9.65
N ARG A 177 0.49 -12.13 -9.51
CA ARG A 177 0.80 -10.88 -10.20
C ARG A 177 1.07 -9.82 -9.14
N PHE A 178 2.26 -9.22 -9.17
CA PHE A 178 2.59 -8.15 -8.23
C PHE A 178 1.76 -6.89 -8.50
N LEU A 179 1.62 -6.52 -9.77
CA LEU A 179 0.85 -5.36 -10.20
C LEU A 179 0.01 -5.68 -11.44
N PHE A 180 -1.27 -5.34 -11.41
CA PHE A 180 -2.12 -5.29 -12.58
C PHE A 180 -2.46 -3.84 -12.92
N VAL A 181 -2.28 -3.46 -14.18
CA VAL A 181 -2.69 -2.15 -14.73
C VAL A 181 -3.70 -2.38 -15.85
N ARG A 182 -4.85 -1.73 -15.77
CA ARG A 182 -5.87 -1.79 -16.83
C ARG A 182 -5.36 -1.10 -18.11
N ALA A 183 -5.63 -1.71 -19.26
CA ALA A 183 -5.42 -1.06 -20.56
C ALA A 183 -6.25 0.23 -20.68
N GLY A 184 -5.68 1.27 -21.29
CA GLY A 184 -6.28 2.60 -21.40
C GLY A 184 -5.87 3.58 -20.30
N ALA A 185 -4.98 3.18 -19.37
CA ALA A 185 -4.36 4.14 -18.44
C ALA A 185 -3.50 5.14 -19.22
N ASP A 186 -3.57 6.42 -18.84
CA ASP A 186 -2.86 7.52 -19.52
C ASP A 186 -1.35 7.38 -19.34
N ALA A 187 -0.94 7.01 -18.13
CA ALA A 187 0.45 6.67 -17.81
C ALA A 187 0.51 5.63 -16.68
N ALA A 188 1.54 4.79 -16.72
CA ALA A 188 1.91 3.96 -15.59
C ALA A 188 3.44 3.89 -15.52
N GLN A 189 4.02 4.51 -14.49
CA GLN A 189 5.45 4.59 -14.23
C GLN A 189 5.78 3.72 -13.01
N ILE A 190 6.48 2.61 -13.25
CA ILE A 190 6.86 1.65 -12.21
C ILE A 190 8.38 1.76 -12.06
N VAL A 191 8.83 2.48 -11.02
CA VAL A 191 10.23 2.91 -10.91
C VAL A 191 10.84 2.55 -9.56
N ASN A 192 12.07 2.05 -9.56
CA ASN A 192 12.86 1.79 -8.34
C ASN A 192 12.23 0.79 -7.34
N ASN A 193 11.35 -0.10 -7.76
CA ASN A 193 10.70 -1.05 -6.84
C ASN A 193 11.57 -2.30 -6.61
N VAL A 194 11.43 -2.89 -5.44
CA VAL A 194 11.95 -4.22 -5.10
C VAL A 194 10.78 -5.20 -5.08
N PHE A 195 10.87 -6.26 -5.87
CA PHE A 195 9.93 -7.37 -5.87
C PHE A 195 10.60 -8.62 -5.30
N SER A 196 9.87 -9.46 -4.59
CA SER A 196 10.39 -10.75 -4.11
C SER A 196 9.28 -11.78 -4.03
N GLY A 197 9.58 -13.02 -4.41
CA GLY A 197 8.60 -14.10 -4.49
C GLY A 197 8.21 -14.45 -5.94
N ARG A 198 7.38 -15.47 -6.09
CA ARG A 198 6.98 -15.99 -7.42
C ARG A 198 5.88 -15.12 -8.01
N GLY A 199 6.04 -14.65 -9.24
CA GLY A 199 4.96 -13.96 -9.94
C GLY A 199 5.41 -13.07 -11.08
N GLU A 200 4.44 -12.61 -11.86
CA GLU A 200 4.64 -11.60 -12.89
C GLU A 200 4.72 -10.22 -12.24
N VAL A 201 5.82 -9.49 -12.47
CA VAL A 201 6.02 -8.14 -11.90
C VAL A 201 4.90 -7.19 -12.28
N LYS A 202 4.45 -7.24 -13.53
CA LYS A 202 3.39 -6.37 -14.04
C LYS A 202 2.64 -7.01 -15.19
N SER A 203 1.31 -6.99 -15.12
CA SER A 203 0.41 -7.30 -16.22
C SER A 203 -0.28 -6.02 -16.72
N GLY A 204 -0.45 -5.87 -18.04
CA GLY A 204 -1.01 -4.66 -18.67
C GLY A 204 0.03 -3.60 -19.05
N PRO A 205 -0.38 -2.37 -19.41
CA PRO A 205 0.52 -1.31 -19.86
C PRO A 205 1.41 -0.75 -18.73
N GLY A 206 2.35 0.12 -19.08
CA GLY A 206 3.23 0.80 -18.13
C GLY A 206 4.71 0.51 -18.33
N GLU A 207 5.52 1.50 -17.98
CA GLU A 207 6.97 1.52 -18.12
C GLU A 207 7.65 1.00 -16.85
N LEU A 208 8.56 0.04 -17.01
CA LEU A 208 9.40 -0.47 -15.93
C LEU A 208 10.79 0.17 -16.03
N ARG A 209 11.20 0.90 -14.99
CA ARG A 209 12.52 1.54 -14.93
C ARG A 209 13.22 1.25 -13.60
N ASN A 210 14.42 0.66 -13.65
CA ASN A 210 15.23 0.35 -12.47
C ASN A 210 14.48 -0.41 -11.37
N ASN A 211 13.64 -1.37 -11.72
CA ASN A 211 13.09 -2.32 -10.74
C ASN A 211 14.00 -3.54 -10.62
N VAL A 212 13.95 -4.23 -9.48
CA VAL A 212 14.72 -5.45 -9.26
C VAL A 212 13.85 -6.53 -8.61
N VAL A 213 14.06 -7.78 -9.00
CA VAL A 213 13.56 -8.94 -8.27
C VAL A 213 14.71 -9.48 -7.42
N VAL A 214 14.51 -9.59 -6.11
CA VAL A 214 15.51 -10.05 -5.15
C VAL A 214 15.09 -11.37 -4.51
N ALA A 215 16.04 -12.10 -3.94
CA ALA A 215 15.73 -13.28 -3.14
C ALA A 215 15.24 -12.85 -1.74
N LYS A 216 14.38 -13.66 -1.12
CA LYS A 216 13.95 -13.40 0.28
C LYS A 216 15.14 -13.30 1.25
N THR A 217 16.23 -14.00 0.96
CA THR A 217 17.46 -13.97 1.75
C THR A 217 18.15 -12.61 1.77
N ASP A 218 17.83 -11.73 0.82
CA ASP A 218 18.36 -10.37 0.72
C ASP A 218 17.72 -9.41 1.75
N PHE A 219 16.67 -9.85 2.46
CA PHE A 219 16.04 -9.10 3.54
C PHE A 219 16.58 -9.47 4.92
N VAL A 220 16.52 -8.52 5.87
CA VAL A 220 16.98 -8.67 7.26
C VAL A 220 16.28 -9.84 7.94
N ASN A 221 14.94 -9.83 7.97
CA ASN A 221 14.13 -10.89 8.57
C ASN A 221 12.79 -11.03 7.83
N PRO A 222 12.76 -11.71 6.66
CA PRO A 222 11.53 -11.86 5.89
C PRO A 222 10.44 -12.67 6.63
N ALA A 223 10.82 -13.58 7.53
CA ALA A 223 9.87 -14.38 8.32
C ALA A 223 9.15 -13.55 9.40
N GLY A 224 9.78 -12.48 9.89
CA GLY A 224 9.16 -11.46 10.73
C GLY A 224 8.73 -10.22 9.94
N PHE A 225 8.59 -10.32 8.62
CA PHE A 225 8.12 -9.26 7.73
C PHE A 225 8.96 -7.96 7.82
N ASP A 226 10.26 -8.10 8.09
CA ASP A 226 11.24 -7.01 8.03
C ASP A 226 11.98 -7.08 6.69
N TYR A 227 11.50 -6.27 5.74
CA TYR A 227 12.00 -6.20 4.37
C TYR A 227 13.06 -5.12 4.16
N ARG A 228 13.73 -4.67 5.23
CA ARG A 228 14.97 -3.90 5.06
C ARG A 228 16.01 -4.77 4.38
N LEU A 229 16.83 -4.17 3.52
CA LEU A 229 17.86 -4.87 2.75
C LEU A 229 19.05 -5.26 3.65
N LYS A 230 19.66 -6.41 3.36
CA LYS A 230 20.98 -6.82 3.89
C LYS A 230 22.10 -6.29 3.00
N ALA A 231 23.31 -6.26 3.56
CA ALA A 231 24.52 -5.92 2.82
C ALA A 231 24.64 -6.78 1.54
N GLY A 232 25.00 -6.15 0.43
CA GLY A 232 25.21 -6.83 -0.85
C GLY A 232 23.94 -7.06 -1.69
N ALA A 233 22.74 -6.73 -1.19
CA ALA A 233 21.52 -6.82 -1.98
C ALA A 233 21.61 -5.94 -3.24
N ALA A 234 21.17 -6.49 -4.38
CA ALA A 234 21.26 -5.82 -5.69
C ALA A 234 20.45 -4.49 -5.77
N ALA A 235 19.56 -4.26 -4.81
CA ALA A 235 18.75 -3.04 -4.68
C ALA A 235 19.54 -1.84 -4.13
N ILE A 236 20.71 -2.04 -3.53
CA ILE A 236 21.46 -0.98 -2.83
C ILE A 236 22.21 -0.10 -3.83
N GLY A 237 21.96 1.21 -3.79
CA GLY A 237 22.64 2.26 -4.54
C GLY A 237 22.38 2.23 -6.04
N ARG A 238 21.28 1.61 -6.48
CA ARG A 238 20.93 1.41 -7.90
C ARG A 238 19.72 2.22 -8.37
N GLY A 239 19.13 3.01 -7.48
CA GLY A 239 17.96 3.82 -7.76
C GLY A 239 18.31 4.97 -8.69
N VAL A 240 17.38 5.31 -9.57
CA VAL A 240 17.46 6.48 -10.44
C VAL A 240 16.50 7.55 -9.93
N ASP A 241 16.66 8.78 -10.41
CA ASP A 241 15.68 9.82 -10.14
C ASP A 241 14.31 9.42 -10.74
N PRO A 242 13.26 9.23 -9.91
CA PRO A 242 11.93 8.95 -10.43
C PRO A 242 11.27 10.21 -11.04
N GLY A 243 11.83 11.41 -10.81
CA GLY A 243 11.31 12.68 -11.30
C GLY A 243 10.14 13.19 -10.46
N SER A 244 9.31 14.02 -11.09
CA SER A 244 8.14 14.64 -10.48
C SER A 244 6.90 14.49 -11.36
N ALA A 245 5.72 14.48 -10.75
CA ALA A 245 4.43 14.46 -11.45
C ALA A 245 3.49 15.49 -10.84
N TYR A 246 2.89 16.38 -11.65
CA TYR A 246 1.94 17.40 -11.17
C TYR A 246 2.44 18.24 -9.98
N GLY A 247 3.74 18.55 -9.95
CA GLY A 247 4.37 19.30 -8.85
C GLY A 247 4.69 18.47 -7.60
N PHE A 248 4.46 17.15 -7.63
CA PHE A 248 4.87 16.22 -6.57
C PHE A 248 6.19 15.54 -6.94
N GLU A 249 7.19 15.68 -6.07
CA GLU A 249 8.41 14.89 -6.13
C GLU A 249 8.10 13.41 -5.86
N LEU A 250 8.47 12.53 -6.79
CA LEU A 250 8.25 11.09 -6.64
C LEU A 250 9.33 10.42 -5.79
N ARG A 251 10.43 11.13 -5.52
CA ARG A 251 11.53 10.64 -4.69
C ARG A 251 11.08 10.47 -3.24
N PRO A 252 11.21 9.28 -2.64
CA PRO A 252 10.80 9.07 -1.25
C PRO A 252 11.71 9.85 -0.28
N THR A 253 11.09 10.56 0.67
CA THR A 253 11.79 11.32 1.73
C THR A 253 11.62 10.70 3.12
N ALA A 254 10.76 9.69 3.23
CA ALA A 254 10.49 8.97 4.46
C ALA A 254 10.41 7.45 4.22
N GLU A 255 10.40 6.72 5.32
CA GLU A 255 10.22 5.28 5.41
C GLU A 255 9.20 5.00 6.52
N TYR A 256 8.45 3.92 6.37
CA TYR A 256 7.66 3.38 7.47
C TYR A 256 8.56 2.93 8.63
N ALA A 257 8.16 3.22 9.86
CA ALA A 257 8.73 2.68 11.08
C ALA A 257 7.64 1.96 11.89
N HIS A 258 7.82 0.69 12.17
CA HIS A 258 6.81 -0.10 12.88
C HIS A 258 6.60 0.43 14.32
N LYS A 259 5.36 0.58 14.84
CA LYS A 259 4.06 0.06 14.32
C LYS A 259 3.22 1.01 13.45
N ALA A 260 3.35 2.32 13.54
CA ALA A 260 2.67 3.25 12.63
C ALA A 260 3.43 4.59 12.62
N GLY A 261 4.74 4.49 12.49
CA GLY A 261 5.68 5.58 12.65
C GLY A 261 6.30 6.02 11.34
N LYS A 262 6.92 7.20 11.42
CA LYS A 262 7.73 7.77 10.35
C LYS A 262 9.20 7.70 10.72
N ARG A 263 10.04 7.39 9.74
CA ARG A 263 11.48 7.64 9.80
C ARG A 263 11.92 8.43 8.57
N ILE A 264 12.86 9.35 8.75
CA ILE A 264 13.46 10.06 7.62
C ILE A 264 14.25 9.07 6.76
N ARG A 265 14.01 9.11 5.44
CA ARG A 265 14.82 8.41 4.45
C ARG A 265 16.07 9.22 4.19
N ARG A 266 17.24 8.68 4.53
CA ARG A 266 18.50 9.41 4.36
C ARG A 266 18.83 9.50 2.88
N ASN A 267 19.25 10.68 2.42
CA ASN A 267 19.84 10.83 1.10
C ASN A 267 21.36 10.58 1.21
N LEU A 268 21.81 9.35 0.96
CA LEU A 268 23.23 8.97 1.00
C LEU A 268 23.94 9.13 -0.36
N GLY A 269 23.37 9.93 -1.27
CA GLY A 269 23.92 10.21 -2.60
C GLY A 269 23.44 9.24 -3.69
N LYS A 270 23.41 7.94 -3.42
CA LYS A 270 22.79 6.95 -4.32
C LYS A 270 21.53 6.38 -3.69
N LEU A 271 20.39 6.59 -4.33
CA LEU A 271 19.09 6.10 -3.87
C LEU A 271 19.05 4.57 -3.90
N ASP A 272 18.55 3.94 -2.85
CA ASP A 272 18.24 2.51 -2.87
C ASP A 272 16.89 2.23 -3.53
N LEU A 273 16.74 1.08 -4.16
CA LEU A 273 15.42 0.58 -4.61
C LEU A 273 14.61 0.15 -3.39
N GLY A 274 13.29 0.14 -3.54
CA GLY A 274 12.36 -0.34 -2.53
C GLY A 274 12.10 0.65 -1.41
N ALA A 275 11.33 0.20 -0.43
CA ALA A 275 10.69 1.04 0.59
C ALA A 275 11.66 1.62 1.63
N PHE A 276 12.83 0.99 1.80
CA PHE A 276 13.78 1.31 2.85
C PHE A 276 15.15 1.62 2.29
N GLU A 277 15.77 2.69 2.77
CA GLU A 277 17.19 2.91 2.57
C GLU A 277 17.99 1.92 3.43
N TYR A 278 18.98 1.29 2.82
CA TYR A 278 19.96 0.47 3.47
C TYR A 278 20.77 1.31 4.46
N ARG A 279 20.93 0.74 5.66
CA ARG A 279 21.72 1.33 6.72
C ARG A 279 22.80 0.32 7.09
N PRO A 280 24.07 0.57 6.74
CA PRO A 280 25.17 -0.22 7.30
C PRO A 280 25.02 -0.20 8.83
N ARG A 281 25.24 -1.35 9.48
CA ARG A 281 25.42 -1.31 10.94
C ARG A 281 26.58 -0.35 11.21
N SER A 282 26.36 0.66 12.05
CA SER A 282 27.49 1.40 12.60
C SER A 282 28.38 0.38 13.29
N SER A 283 29.66 0.37 12.96
CA SER A 283 30.65 -0.26 13.81
C SER A 283 30.55 0.43 15.19
N SER A 284 29.81 -0.16 16.11
CA SER A 284 30.07 0.08 17.52
C SER A 284 31.52 -0.35 17.73
N ASN A 285 32.37 0.62 18.04
CA ASN A 285 33.69 0.31 18.59
C ASN A 285 33.49 -0.65 19.79
N PRO A 286 34.41 -1.62 19.95
CA PRO A 286 34.28 -2.71 20.92
C PRO A 286 34.08 -2.23 22.35
#